data_AF-A0A0E4H6L6-F1
#
_entry.id   AF-A0A0E4H6L6-F1
#
_cell.length_a   1.000
_cell.length_b   1.000
_cell.length_c   1.000
_cell.angle_alpha   90.00
_cell.angle_beta   90.00
_cell.angle_gamma   90.00
#
_symmetry.space_group_name_H-M   'P 1'
#
loop_
_entity.id
_entity.type
_entity.pdbx_description
1 polymer ?
#
loop_
_entity_poly.entity_id
_entity_poly.type
_entity_poly.pdbx_seq_one_letter_code
_entity_poly.pdbx_strand_id
1 'polypeptide(L)'
;MPDPLSRTSASTAGFAEYIEKYSGNIYTLSRLLLGQGAEAEEAAVKSFTVLYEPYLRTGCDAQSFSLQCYRECIRHCSLIVQGRKSCIPACLSWEDQLVHALRYGLRLSLTDIGLILRKSLPELKAQIRQMREQLAAHEAAMPTASLSVG
;
A
#
# COMPACT_ATOMS: atom_id res chain seq x y z
N MET A 1 -41.54 0.58 11.83
CA MET A 1 -40.11 0.35 12.15
C MET A 1 -39.43 -0.19 10.89
N PRO A 2 -38.23 0.29 10.50
CA PRO A 2 -37.52 -0.30 9.37
C PRO A 2 -36.98 -1.68 9.76
N ASP A 3 -37.17 -2.67 8.88
CA ASP A 3 -36.72 -4.04 9.04
C ASP A 3 -35.20 -4.15 9.27
N PRO A 4 -34.76 -4.97 10.24
CA PRO A 4 -33.33 -5.17 10.52
C PRO A 4 -32.60 -5.84 9.36
N LEU A 5 -33.27 -6.73 8.60
CA LEU A 5 -32.69 -7.40 7.44
C LEU A 5 -32.43 -6.45 6.25
N SER A 6 -33.27 -5.44 6.08
CA SER A 6 -33.12 -4.42 5.04
C SER A 6 -31.96 -3.47 5.32
N ARG A 7 -31.63 -3.23 6.60
CA ARG A 7 -30.45 -2.44 6.98
C ARG A 7 -29.15 -3.20 6.74
N THR A 8 -29.10 -4.49 7.08
CA THR A 8 -27.90 -5.31 6.87
C THR A 8 -27.58 -5.45 5.38
N SER A 9 -28.59 -5.69 4.54
CA SER A 9 -28.40 -5.80 3.08
C SER A 9 -27.93 -4.50 2.43
N ALA A 10 -28.47 -3.35 2.84
CA ALA A 10 -28.02 -2.04 2.35
C ALA A 10 -26.57 -1.72 2.77
N SER A 11 -26.18 -2.05 4.01
CA SER A 11 -24.81 -1.86 4.49
C SER A 11 -23.81 -2.79 3.77
N THR A 12 -24.18 -4.04 3.51
CA THR A 12 -23.31 -4.96 2.76
C THR A 12 -23.14 -4.51 1.32
N ALA A 13 -24.18 -4.01 0.66
CA ALA A 13 -24.09 -3.45 -0.69
C ALA A 13 -23.17 -2.22 -0.73
N GLY A 14 -23.32 -1.28 0.22
CA GLY A 14 -22.45 -0.11 0.31
C GLY A 14 -20.99 -0.46 0.58
N PHE A 15 -20.71 -1.52 1.34
CA PHE A 15 -19.34 -1.99 1.55
C PHE A 15 -18.75 -2.65 0.29
N ALA A 16 -19.55 -3.40 -0.47
CA ALA A 16 -19.12 -4.03 -1.71
C ALA A 16 -18.68 -3.00 -2.76
N GLU A 17 -19.40 -1.87 -2.89
CA GLU A 17 -19.00 -0.77 -3.76
C GLU A 17 -17.61 -0.21 -3.40
N TYR A 18 -17.29 -0.13 -2.10
CA TYR A 18 -15.98 0.29 -1.65
C TYR A 18 -14.88 -0.73 -1.97
N ILE A 19 -15.16 -2.02 -1.83
CA ILE A 19 -14.23 -3.08 -2.22
C ILE A 19 -13.96 -2.99 -3.73
N GLU A 20 -15.00 -2.94 -4.56
CA GLU A 20 -14.85 -2.87 -6.01
C GLU A 20 -14.00 -1.66 -6.43
N LYS A 21 -14.24 -0.51 -5.80
CA LYS A 21 -13.52 0.73 -6.09
C LYS A 21 -12.03 0.70 -5.71
N TYR A 22 -11.68 0.08 -4.58
CA TYR A 22 -10.34 0.19 -4.02
C TYR A 22 -9.49 -1.08 -4.11
N SER A 23 -10.11 -2.25 -4.31
CA SER A 23 -9.43 -3.56 -4.37
C SER A 23 -8.26 -3.59 -5.35
N GLY A 24 -8.42 -3.01 -6.54
CA GLY A 24 -7.36 -2.96 -7.55
C GLY A 24 -6.09 -2.24 -7.06
N ASN A 25 -6.24 -1.08 -6.41
CA ASN A 25 -5.11 -0.32 -5.88
C ASN A 25 -4.48 -1.01 -4.67
N ILE A 26 -5.29 -1.57 -3.79
CA ILE A 26 -4.81 -2.28 -2.60
C ILE A 26 -4.05 -3.55 -2.98
N TYR A 27 -4.58 -4.33 -3.93
CA TYR A 27 -3.90 -5.50 -4.46
C TYR A 27 -2.61 -5.13 -5.22
N THR A 28 -2.61 -4.02 -5.95
CA THR A 28 -1.39 -3.53 -6.60
C THR A 28 -0.34 -3.11 -5.58
N LEU A 29 -0.73 -2.42 -4.50
CA LEU A 29 0.17 -2.07 -3.41
C LEU A 29 0.77 -3.32 -2.74
N SER A 30 -0.06 -4.29 -2.39
CA SER A 30 0.43 -5.51 -1.73
C SER A 30 1.40 -6.28 -2.63
N ARG A 31 1.16 -6.31 -3.95
CA ARG A 31 2.10 -6.90 -4.92
C ARG A 31 3.41 -6.14 -5.03
N LEU A 32 3.38 -4.82 -4.99
CA LEU A 32 4.59 -4.00 -5.02
C LEU A 32 5.46 -4.20 -3.78
N LEU A 33 4.85 -4.48 -2.62
CA LEU A 33 5.55 -4.64 -1.34
C LEU A 33 5.97 -6.09 -1.04
N LEU A 34 5.16 -7.07 -1.41
CA LEU A 34 5.38 -8.48 -1.06
C LEU A 34 5.86 -9.34 -2.24
N GLY A 35 5.74 -8.83 -3.47
CA GLY A 35 5.93 -9.58 -4.70
C GLY A 35 4.62 -10.24 -5.18
N GLN A 36 4.74 -11.12 -6.17
CA GLN A 36 3.60 -11.90 -6.65
C GLN A 36 3.37 -13.12 -5.76
N GLY A 37 2.12 -13.44 -5.44
CA GLY A 37 1.76 -14.68 -4.75
C GLY A 37 0.64 -14.52 -3.73
N ALA A 38 0.37 -15.63 -3.03
CA ALA A 38 -0.72 -15.74 -2.06
C ALA A 38 -0.64 -14.71 -0.93
N GLU A 39 0.56 -14.31 -0.50
CA GLU A 39 0.72 -13.31 0.56
C GLU A 39 0.22 -11.92 0.16
N ALA A 40 0.39 -11.53 -1.11
CA ALA A 40 -0.12 -10.25 -1.61
C ALA A 40 -1.64 -10.24 -1.68
N GLU A 41 -2.23 -11.37 -2.07
CA GLU A 41 -3.69 -11.55 -2.08
C GLU A 41 -4.25 -11.56 -0.66
N GLU A 42 -3.62 -12.31 0.25
CA GLU A 42 -4.00 -12.39 1.65
C GLU A 42 -3.95 -11.02 2.33
N ALA A 43 -2.86 -10.25 2.11
CA ALA A 43 -2.74 -8.90 2.64
C ALA A 43 -3.85 -7.98 2.12
N ALA A 44 -4.17 -8.06 0.82
CA ALA A 44 -5.23 -7.25 0.23
C ALA A 44 -6.61 -7.60 0.82
N VAL A 45 -6.94 -8.88 0.91
CA VAL A 45 -8.22 -9.34 1.48
C VAL A 45 -8.34 -8.94 2.94
N LYS A 46 -7.32 -9.20 3.77
CA LYS A 46 -7.33 -8.86 5.20
C LYS A 46 -7.52 -7.37 5.44
N SER A 47 -6.99 -6.52 4.56
CA SER A 47 -7.15 -5.07 4.64
C SER A 47 -8.61 -4.63 4.59
N PHE A 48 -9.44 -5.30 3.78
CA PHE A 48 -10.88 -5.02 3.73
C PHE A 48 -11.62 -5.70 4.89
N THR A 49 -11.29 -6.94 5.22
CA THR A 49 -11.96 -7.69 6.30
C THR A 49 -11.91 -6.96 7.64
N VAL A 50 -10.77 -6.34 7.97
CA VAL A 50 -10.60 -5.55 9.21
C VAL A 50 -11.47 -4.29 9.22
N LEU A 51 -11.80 -3.73 8.05
CA LEU A 51 -12.56 -2.50 7.94
C LEU A 51 -14.07 -2.71 7.90
N TYR A 52 -14.54 -3.95 7.74
CA TYR A 52 -15.98 -4.25 7.68
C TYR A 52 -16.70 -3.91 8.99
N GLU A 53 -16.16 -4.35 10.12
CA GLU A 53 -16.79 -4.10 11.42
C GLU A 53 -16.79 -2.61 11.81
N PRO A 54 -15.68 -1.85 11.67
CA PRO A 54 -15.71 -0.39 11.82
C PRO A 54 -16.72 0.30 10.91
N TYR A 55 -16.79 -0.11 9.64
CA TYR A 55 -17.75 0.43 8.67
C TYR A 55 -19.20 0.27 9.15
N LEU A 56 -19.56 -0.91 9.68
CA LEU A 56 -20.91 -1.16 10.19
C LEU A 56 -21.28 -0.31 11.41
N ARG A 57 -20.31 0.02 12.27
CA ARG A 57 -20.58 0.75 13.53
C ARG A 57 -20.69 2.26 13.33
N THR A 58 -19.75 2.85 12.60
CA THR A 58 -19.63 4.32 12.51
C THR A 58 -20.04 4.88 11.16
N GLY A 59 -20.25 4.02 10.16
CA GLY A 59 -20.17 4.44 8.76
C GLY A 59 -18.75 4.90 8.42
N CYS A 60 -18.53 5.22 7.14
CA CYS A 60 -17.28 5.81 6.69
C CYS A 60 -17.51 6.63 5.43
N ASP A 61 -16.93 7.83 5.36
CA ASP A 61 -16.83 8.56 4.11
C ASP A 61 -15.78 7.92 3.19
N ALA A 62 -15.93 8.14 1.88
CA ALA A 62 -15.11 7.46 0.89
C ALA A 62 -13.61 7.77 0.99
N GLN A 63 -13.24 8.96 1.44
CA GLN A 63 -11.84 9.37 1.58
C GLN A 63 -11.21 8.72 2.81
N SER A 64 -11.88 8.76 3.95
CA SER A 64 -11.45 8.06 5.16
C SER A 64 -11.32 6.56 4.91
N PHE A 65 -12.28 5.94 4.20
CA PHE A 65 -12.23 4.52 3.89
C PHE A 65 -11.00 4.16 3.04
N SER A 66 -10.76 4.93 1.97
CA SER A 66 -9.58 4.77 1.10
C SER A 66 -8.28 4.83 1.89
N LEU A 67 -8.12 5.86 2.74
CA LEU A 67 -6.93 6.03 3.57
C LEU A 67 -6.73 4.86 4.55
N GLN A 68 -7.81 4.37 5.15
CA GLN A 68 -7.73 3.23 6.06
C GLN A 68 -7.37 1.93 5.32
N CYS A 69 -7.88 1.72 4.10
CA CYS A 69 -7.51 0.56 3.29
C CYS A 69 -6.01 0.52 3.02
N TYR A 70 -5.42 1.64 2.60
CA TYR A 70 -3.98 1.71 2.36
C TYR A 70 -3.19 1.47 3.63
N ARG A 71 -3.61 2.05 4.77
CA ARG A 71 -2.92 1.87 6.06
C ARG A 71 -2.98 0.44 6.55
N GLU A 72 -4.13 -0.23 6.48
CA GLU A 72 -4.25 -1.64 6.85
C GLU A 72 -3.43 -2.53 5.92
N CYS A 73 -3.42 -2.25 4.61
CA CYS A 73 -2.57 -2.97 3.66
C CYS A 73 -1.09 -2.85 4.01
N ILE A 74 -0.61 -1.63 4.28
CA ILE A 74 0.77 -1.38 4.70
C ILE A 74 1.09 -2.13 5.99
N ARG A 75 0.18 -2.09 6.98
CA ARG A 75 0.33 -2.78 8.25
C ARG A 75 0.45 -4.29 8.05
N HIS A 76 -0.41 -4.88 7.25
CA HIS A 76 -0.37 -6.31 6.93
C HIS A 76 0.88 -6.71 6.17
N CYS A 77 1.28 -5.93 5.16
CA CYS A 77 2.51 -6.19 4.41
C CYS A 77 3.74 -6.11 5.32
N SER A 78 3.80 -5.12 6.22
CA SER A 78 4.89 -4.98 7.20
C SER A 78 5.01 -6.21 8.10
N LEU A 79 3.89 -6.72 8.62
CA LEU A 79 3.87 -7.93 9.45
C LEU A 79 4.39 -9.17 8.69
N ILE A 80 4.01 -9.32 7.42
CA ILE A 80 4.47 -10.43 6.58
C ILE A 80 5.98 -10.31 6.31
N VAL A 81 6.46 -9.12 5.96
CA VAL A 81 7.89 -8.88 5.71
C VAL A 81 8.73 -9.11 6.97
N GLN A 82 8.26 -8.69 8.14
CA GLN A 82 8.94 -8.97 9.42
C GLN A 82 8.97 -10.47 9.75
N GLY A 83 7.94 -11.22 9.33
CA GLY A 83 7.90 -12.68 9.46
C GLY A 83 8.85 -13.42 8.51
N ARG A 84 9.18 -12.82 7.37
CA ARG A 84 10.22 -13.33 6.47
C ARG A 84 11.59 -13.03 7.10
N LYS A 85 12.28 -14.07 7.60
CA LYS A 85 13.71 -13.95 7.98
C LYS A 85 14.44 -13.28 6.81
N SER A 86 15.06 -12.12 7.06
CA SER A 86 15.67 -11.22 6.07
C SER A 86 16.47 -11.99 5.00
N CYS A 87 15.85 -12.30 3.86
CA CYS A 87 16.47 -13.12 2.81
C CYS A 87 16.97 -12.29 1.62
N ILE A 88 16.70 -10.99 1.54
CA ILE A 88 17.16 -10.16 0.43
C ILE A 88 17.56 -8.78 0.96
N PRO A 89 18.83 -8.35 0.81
CA PRO A 89 19.19 -6.95 1.04
C PRO A 89 18.51 -6.13 -0.05
N ALA A 90 17.42 -5.46 0.30
CA ALA A 90 16.79 -4.53 -0.61
C ALA A 90 17.64 -3.26 -0.71
N CYS A 91 17.78 -2.73 -1.94
CA CYS A 91 18.43 -1.44 -2.20
C CYS A 91 17.80 -0.28 -1.40
N LEU A 92 16.53 -0.44 -0.98
CA LEU A 92 15.75 0.57 -0.27
C LEU A 92 15.31 0.05 1.09
N SER A 93 15.27 0.95 2.08
CA SER A 93 14.62 0.70 3.37
C SER A 93 13.13 0.42 3.19
N TRP A 94 12.48 -0.21 4.18
CA TRP A 94 11.03 -0.43 4.14
C TRP A 94 10.24 0.86 3.92
N GLU A 95 10.62 1.96 4.60
CA GLU A 95 9.93 3.24 4.43
C GLU A 95 10.10 3.81 3.02
N ASP A 96 11.29 3.66 2.43
CA ASP A 96 11.55 4.13 1.06
C ASP A 96 10.83 3.25 0.03
N GLN A 97 10.72 1.94 0.28
CA GLN A 97 9.89 1.05 -0.55
C GLN A 97 8.42 1.47 -0.52
N LEU A 98 7.87 1.84 0.64
CA LEU A 98 6.50 2.36 0.75
C LEU A 98 6.32 3.62 -0.08
N VAL A 99 7.22 4.61 0.08
CA VAL A 99 7.15 5.86 -0.68
C VAL A 99 7.32 5.60 -2.19
N HIS A 100 8.23 4.71 -2.57
CA HIS A 100 8.45 4.31 -3.96
C HIS A 100 7.20 3.65 -4.57
N ALA A 101 6.62 2.67 -3.87
CA ALA A 101 5.42 1.96 -4.32
C ALA A 101 4.21 2.89 -4.45
N LEU A 102 3.97 3.76 -3.47
CA LEU A 102 2.85 4.70 -3.51
C LEU A 102 3.04 5.78 -4.58
N ARG A 103 4.26 6.31 -4.74
CA ARG A 103 4.54 7.42 -5.66
C ARG A 103 4.71 6.98 -7.11
N TYR A 104 5.46 5.91 -7.36
CA TYR A 104 5.80 5.49 -8.72
C TYR A 104 5.01 4.28 -9.17
N GLY A 105 4.62 3.39 -8.25
CA GLY A 105 3.76 2.25 -8.56
C GLY A 105 2.29 2.65 -8.72
N LEU A 106 1.71 3.27 -7.68
CA LEU A 106 0.31 3.70 -7.68
C LEU A 106 0.06 5.12 -8.18
N ARG A 107 1.13 5.91 -8.40
CA ARG A 107 1.06 7.28 -8.91
C ARG A 107 0.24 8.24 -8.03
N LEU A 108 0.19 7.99 -6.72
CA LEU A 108 -0.53 8.85 -5.78
C LEU A 108 0.11 10.25 -5.67
N SER A 109 -0.70 11.22 -5.28
CA SER A 109 -0.23 12.59 -5.01
C SER A 109 0.59 12.64 -3.72
N LEU A 110 1.48 13.62 -3.58
CA LEU A 110 2.25 13.78 -2.34
C LEU A 110 1.36 14.04 -1.13
N THR A 111 0.22 14.70 -1.34
CA THR A 111 -0.78 14.95 -0.31
C THR A 111 -1.37 13.64 0.19
N ASP A 112 -1.80 12.76 -0.72
CA ASP A 112 -2.40 11.47 -0.34
C ASP A 112 -1.37 10.57 0.35
N ILE A 113 -0.13 10.54 -0.16
CA ILE A 113 0.96 9.79 0.46
C ILE A 113 1.24 10.29 1.88
N GLY A 114 1.29 11.61 2.07
CA GLY A 114 1.45 12.23 3.38
C GLY A 114 0.30 11.85 4.34
N LEU A 115 -0.94 11.84 3.85
CA LEU A 115 -2.10 11.40 4.63
C LEU A 115 -2.01 9.90 4.97
N ILE A 116 -1.70 9.02 4.02
CA ILE A 116 -1.59 7.57 4.24
C ILE A 116 -0.51 7.27 5.27
N LEU A 117 0.71 7.79 5.06
CA LEU A 117 1.89 7.52 5.90
C LEU A 117 1.95 8.38 7.17
N ARG A 118 1.03 9.34 7.34
CA ARG A 118 1.02 10.34 8.42
C ARG A 118 2.34 11.12 8.48
N LYS A 119 2.91 11.45 7.32
CA LYS A 119 4.14 12.24 7.17
C LYS A 119 3.83 13.65 6.69
N SER A 120 4.66 14.60 7.12
CA SER A 120 4.56 15.98 6.63
C SER A 120 5.06 16.07 5.18
N LEU A 121 4.54 17.03 4.40
CA LEU A 121 5.00 17.23 3.02
C LEU A 121 6.49 17.57 2.90
N PRO A 122 7.10 18.40 3.78
CA PRO A 122 8.54 18.66 3.73
C PRO A 122 9.37 17.39 3.96
N GLU A 123 9.00 16.60 4.96
CA GLU A 123 9.64 15.32 5.27
C GLU A 123 9.53 14.34 4.09
N LEU A 124 8.34 14.20 3.51
CA LEU A 124 8.12 13.33 2.36
C LEU A 124 8.95 13.76 1.14
N LYS A 125 9.06 15.06 0.87
CA LYS A 125 9.92 15.57 -0.21
C LYS A 125 11.39 15.29 0.02
N ALA A 126 11.87 15.47 1.26
CA ALA A 126 13.25 15.14 1.63
C ALA A 126 13.53 13.65 1.45
N GLN A 127 12.62 12.79 1.92
CA GLN A 127 12.71 11.35 1.76
C GLN A 127 12.75 10.93 0.27
N ILE A 128 11.85 11.48 -0.56
CA ILE A 128 11.84 11.18 -2.00
C ILE A 128 13.15 11.60 -2.66
N ARG A 129 13.72 12.74 -2.27
CA ARG A 129 15.01 13.19 -2.79
C ARG A 129 16.13 12.20 -2.42
N GLN A 130 16.26 11.87 -1.14
CA GLN A 130 17.29 10.95 -0.66
C GLN A 130 17.16 9.57 -1.29
N MET A 131 15.94 9.03 -1.38
CA MET A 131 15.66 7.76 -2.04
C MET A 131 16.09 7.77 -3.52
N ARG A 132 15.85 8.87 -4.25
CA ARG A 132 16.30 9.00 -5.65
C ARG A 132 17.82 9.04 -5.77
N GLU A 133 18.50 9.71 -4.84
CA GLU A 133 19.97 9.75 -4.79
C GLU A 133 20.54 8.35 -4.50
N GLN A 134 19.92 7.59 -3.60
CA GLN A 134 20.31 6.19 -3.32
C GLN A 134 20.12 5.27 -4.52
N LEU A 135 18.97 5.37 -5.22
CA LEU A 135 18.71 4.57 -6.43
C LEU A 135 19.72 4.89 -7.54
N ALA A 136 20.02 6.18 -7.76
CA ALA A 136 21.00 6.59 -8.75
C ALA A 136 22.42 6.11 -8.39
N ALA A 137 22.80 6.16 -7.11
CA ALA A 137 24.08 5.65 -6.64
C ALA A 137 24.20 4.13 -6.81
N HIS A 138 23.12 3.39 -6.53
CA HIS A 138 23.07 1.94 -6.75
C HIS A 138 23.16 1.58 -8.23
N GLU A 139 22.43 2.29 -9.11
CA GLU A 139 22.50 2.10 -10.56
C GLU A 139 23.92 2.37 -11.10
N ALA A 140 24.57 3.44 -10.63
CA ALA A 140 25.96 3.75 -11.01
C ALA A 140 26.99 2.74 -10.46
N ALA A 141 26.70 2.10 -9.32
CA ALA A 141 27.56 1.09 -8.72
C ALA A 141 27.42 -0.31 -9.34
N MET A 142 26.34 -0.57 -10.08
CA MET A 142 26.17 -1.81 -10.85
C MET A 142 27.03 -1.69 -12.12
N PRO A 143 28.14 -2.46 -12.26
CA PRO A 143 28.93 -2.41 -13.46
C PRO A 143 28.05 -2.90 -14.62
N THR A 144 27.87 -2.04 -15.62
CA THR A 144 27.34 -2.46 -16.90
C THR A 144 28.25 -3.58 -17.39
N ALA A 145 27.75 -4.81 -17.37
CA ALA A 145 28.36 -5.93 -18.06
C ALA A 145 28.36 -5.57 -19.55
N SER A 146 29.36 -4.80 -19.94
CA SER A 146 29.64 -4.43 -21.29
C SER A 146 30.15 -5.71 -21.93
N LEU A 147 29.27 -6.28 -22.75
CA LEU A 147 29.63 -7.22 -23.81
C LEU A 147 30.83 -6.66 -24.59
N SER A 148 32.02 -7.08 -24.20
CA SER A 148 33.20 -7.02 -25.05
C SER A 148 33.14 -8.24 -25.97
N VAL A 149 32.38 -8.11 -27.05
CA VAL A 149 32.59 -8.93 -28.24
C VAL A 149 33.36 -8.05 -29.22
N GLY A 150 34.64 -8.36 -29.38
CA GLY A 150 35.60 -7.72 -30.27
C GLY A 150 36.92 -8.43 -30.16
#